data_AF-A0A1V5E130-F1
#
_entry.id   AF-A0A1V5E130-F1
#
_cell.length_a   1.000
_cell.length_b   1.000
_cell.length_c   1.000
_cell.angle_alpha   90.00
_cell.angle_beta   90.00
_cell.angle_gamma   90.00
#
_symmetry.space_group_name_H-M   'P 1'
#
loop_
_entity.id
_entity.type
_entity.pdbx_description
1 polymer ?
#
loop_
_entity_poly.entity_id
_entity_poly.type
_entity_poly.pdbx_seq_one_letter_code
_entity_poly.pdbx_strand_id
1 'polypeptide(L)'
;MLYFPPRGPGTGRDFTGSGAVEIFQNWRSWIILYLLLLGVWGVMVKVASVRLNALTVTFVSTTAAWLTVVLFALPRLNFSSRLGVAVAVACGVIGGITSIIFYGILKYAPATVVIPLSTLYILVTVVLSCAFLGETISLRQVAGILLGIAAVFLLTT
;
A
#
# COMPACT_ATOMS: atom_id res chain seq x y z
N MET A 1 29.03 0.61 2.96
CA MET A 1 29.06 -0.83 2.66
C MET A 1 28.84 -1.59 3.96
N LEU A 2 27.60 -2.00 4.26
CA LEU A 2 27.31 -3.03 5.26
C LEU A 2 26.10 -3.82 4.75
N TYR A 3 26.43 -4.87 3.99
CA TYR A 3 25.51 -5.89 3.51
C TYR A 3 25.25 -6.86 4.67
N PHE A 4 24.00 -6.96 5.13
CA PHE A 4 23.59 -8.02 6.05
C PHE A 4 22.97 -9.16 5.22
N PRO A 5 23.66 -10.30 5.05
CA PRO A 5 23.07 -11.46 4.39
C PRO A 5 21.98 -12.10 5.29
N PRO A 6 21.01 -12.84 4.70
CA PRO A 6 20.07 -13.63 5.46
C PRO A 6 20.82 -14.77 6.18
N ARG A 7 20.67 -14.85 7.51
CA ARG A 7 21.19 -15.95 8.31
C ARG A 7 20.48 -17.25 7.91
N GLY A 8 21.26 -18.23 7.45
CA GLY A 8 20.83 -19.62 7.25
C GLY A 8 20.47 -20.32 8.57
N PRO A 9 19.86 -21.52 8.50
CA PRO A 9 19.08 -22.09 9.58
C PRO A 9 19.98 -22.81 10.58
N GLY A 10 19.85 -22.47 11.86
CA GLY A 10 20.58 -23.14 12.93
C GLY A 10 20.29 -22.57 14.30
N THR A 11 19.49 -23.33 15.06
CA THR A 11 19.49 -23.48 16.52
C THR A 11 19.07 -22.29 17.39
N GLY A 12 17.78 -22.27 17.75
CA GLY A 12 17.35 -21.59 18.98
C GLY A 12 15.88 -21.20 19.05
N ARG A 13 15.04 -22.19 19.41
CA ARG A 13 13.66 -22.09 19.91
C ARG A 13 12.59 -21.82 18.86
N ASP A 14 11.81 -22.88 18.63
CA ASP A 14 10.50 -22.87 18.02
C ASP A 14 9.59 -21.88 18.74
N PHE A 15 9.50 -20.67 18.20
CA PHE A 15 8.36 -19.80 18.46
C PHE A 15 7.22 -20.31 17.58
N THR A 16 6.29 -21.01 18.22
CA THR A 16 4.96 -21.37 17.71
C THR A 16 4.21 -20.11 17.25
N GLY A 17 4.53 -19.69 16.04
CA GLY A 17 3.86 -18.68 15.22
C GLY A 17 3.93 -19.03 13.72
N SER A 18 4.29 -20.27 13.39
CA SER A 18 4.54 -20.75 12.01
C SER A 18 3.39 -20.46 11.05
N GLY A 19 2.14 -20.52 11.50
CA GLY A 19 0.99 -20.34 10.61
C GLY A 19 0.94 -18.95 9.95
N ALA A 20 1.25 -17.86 10.67
CA ALA A 20 1.12 -16.51 10.12
C ALA A 20 2.27 -16.13 9.17
N VAL A 21 3.48 -16.62 9.45
CA VAL A 21 4.66 -16.35 8.61
C VAL A 21 4.62 -17.18 7.33
N GLU A 22 4.13 -18.43 7.39
CA GLU A 22 3.99 -19.31 6.22
C GLU A 22 2.91 -18.84 5.25
N ILE A 23 1.79 -18.28 5.75
CA ILE A 23 0.70 -17.79 4.89
C ILE A 23 1.25 -16.80 3.84
N PHE A 24 2.06 -15.82 4.26
CA PHE A 24 2.55 -14.76 3.36
C PHE A 24 3.85 -15.12 2.61
N GLN A 25 4.49 -16.26 2.88
CA GLN A 25 5.70 -16.69 2.15
C GLN A 25 5.44 -16.87 0.65
N ASN A 26 4.24 -17.34 0.29
CA ASN A 26 3.77 -17.42 -1.10
C ASN A 26 3.24 -16.06 -1.60
N TRP A 27 4.02 -14.99 -1.46
CA TRP A 27 3.62 -13.62 -1.80
C TRP A 27 3.10 -13.48 -3.25
N ARG A 28 3.57 -14.34 -4.17
CA ARG A 28 3.15 -14.36 -5.58
C ARG A 28 1.67 -14.71 -5.77
N SER A 29 1.06 -15.54 -4.94
CA SER A 29 -0.38 -15.81 -5.02
C SER A 29 -1.18 -14.71 -4.32
N TRP A 30 -0.67 -14.22 -3.18
CA TRP A 30 -1.31 -13.14 -2.42
C TRP A 30 -1.39 -11.82 -3.18
N ILE A 31 -0.42 -11.52 -4.03
CA ILE A 31 -0.47 -10.29 -4.84
C ILE A 31 -1.65 -10.31 -5.83
N ILE A 32 -2.05 -11.49 -6.33
CA ILE A 32 -3.20 -11.61 -7.24
C ILE A 32 -4.49 -11.28 -6.47
N LEU A 33 -4.68 -11.88 -5.30
CA LEU A 33 -5.84 -11.59 -4.45
C LEU A 33 -5.86 -10.11 -4.04
N TYR A 34 -4.71 -9.55 -3.67
CA TYR A 34 -4.56 -8.14 -3.35
C TYR A 34 -4.98 -7.22 -4.52
N LEU A 35 -4.57 -7.53 -5.75
CA LEU A 35 -4.95 -6.76 -6.94
C LEU A 35 -6.45 -6.83 -7.22
N LEU A 36 -7.08 -8.00 -7.02
CA LEU A 36 -8.53 -8.15 -7.16
C LEU A 36 -9.28 -7.31 -6.12
N LEU A 37 -8.85 -7.39 -4.85
CA LEU A 37 -9.46 -6.60 -3.77
C LEU A 37 -9.29 -5.10 -4.00
N LEU A 38 -8.13 -4.65 -4.48
CA LEU A 38 -7.89 -3.27 -4.87
C LEU A 38 -8.79 -2.81 -6.01
N GLY A 39 -8.99 -3.66 -7.03
CA GLY A 39 -9.88 -3.35 -8.15
C GLY A 39 -11.32 -3.14 -7.69
N VAL A 40 -11.85 -4.05 -6.86
CA VAL A 40 -13.18 -3.92 -6.27
C VAL A 40 -13.28 -2.66 -5.41
N TRP A 41 -12.28 -2.42 -4.55
CA TRP A 41 -12.21 -1.24 -3.70
C TRP A 41 -12.27 0.06 -4.53
N GLY A 42 -11.51 0.17 -5.62
CA GLY A 42 -11.48 1.37 -6.46
C GLY A 42 -12.85 1.72 -7.04
N VAL A 43 -13.62 0.72 -7.48
CA VAL A 43 -15.00 0.89 -7.94
C VAL A 43 -15.92 1.32 -6.80
N MET A 44 -15.84 0.66 -5.64
CA MET A 44 -16.67 1.00 -4.48
C MET A 44 -16.42 2.44 -4.00
N VAL A 45 -15.16 2.87 -3.96
CA VAL A 45 -14.79 4.25 -3.58
C VAL A 45 -15.33 5.25 -4.59
N LYS A 46 -15.24 4.98 -5.90
CA LYS A 46 -15.82 5.87 -6.90
C LYS A 46 -17.33 6.02 -6.71
N VAL A 47 -18.05 4.90 -6.49
CA VAL A 47 -19.49 4.92 -6.24
C VAL A 47 -19.84 5.73 -4.99
N ALA A 48 -19.08 5.56 -3.91
CA ALA A 48 -19.28 6.33 -2.68
C ALA A 48 -18.97 7.82 -2.86
N SER A 49 -17.87 8.15 -3.55
CA SER A 49 -17.37 9.53 -3.75
C SER A 49 -18.28 10.41 -4.59
N VAL A 50 -19.07 9.82 -5.50
CA VAL A 50 -20.07 10.57 -6.28
C VAL A 50 -21.33 10.85 -5.46
N ARG A 51 -21.66 9.99 -4.48
CA ARG A 51 -22.90 10.08 -3.68
C ARG A 51 -22.75 10.86 -2.38
N LEU A 52 -21.53 10.99 -1.87
CA LEU A 52 -21.23 11.59 -0.57
C LEU A 52 -20.18 12.70 -0.72
N ASN A 53 -20.02 13.50 0.34
CA ASN A 53 -18.88 14.41 0.44
C ASN A 53 -17.60 13.59 0.71
N ALA A 54 -16.45 14.04 0.17
CA ALA A 54 -15.15 13.37 0.35
C ALA A 54 -14.84 13.11 1.84
N LEU A 55 -15.10 14.08 2.72
CA LEU A 55 -14.89 13.93 4.16
C LEU A 55 -15.77 12.83 4.76
N THR A 56 -17.04 12.75 4.33
CA THR A 56 -17.96 11.71 4.78
C THR A 56 -17.53 10.33 4.30
N VAL A 57 -17.14 10.20 3.02
CA VAL A 57 -16.62 8.93 2.48
C VAL A 57 -15.40 8.49 3.25
N THR A 58 -14.41 9.38 3.41
CA THR A 58 -13.17 9.07 4.12
C THR A 58 -13.45 8.69 5.57
N PHE A 59 -14.29 9.44 6.28
CA PHE A 59 -14.66 9.11 7.65
C PHE A 59 -15.27 7.70 7.73
N VAL A 60 -16.32 7.42 6.95
CA VAL A 60 -17.02 6.13 6.99
C VAL A 60 -16.09 4.98 6.58
N SER A 61 -15.34 5.12 5.48
CA SER A 61 -14.46 4.05 4.99
C SER A 61 -13.30 3.78 5.94
N THR A 62 -12.68 4.83 6.49
CA THR A 62 -11.53 4.69 7.39
C THR A 62 -11.97 4.12 8.74
N THR A 63 -13.13 4.53 9.27
CA THR A 63 -13.71 3.92 10.49
C THR A 63 -14.01 2.43 10.28
N ALA A 64 -14.61 2.05 9.15
CA ALA A 64 -14.86 0.64 8.83
C ALA A 64 -13.55 -0.16 8.71
N ALA A 65 -12.53 0.40 8.06
CA ALA A 65 -11.22 -0.23 7.94
C ALA A 65 -10.55 -0.43 9.31
N TRP A 66 -10.60 0.57 10.19
CA TRP A 66 -10.08 0.46 11.56
C TRP A 66 -10.81 -0.61 12.37
N LEU A 67 -12.13 -0.73 12.22
CA LEU A 67 -12.88 -1.80 12.87
C LEU A 67 -12.38 -3.17 12.43
N THR A 68 -12.14 -3.38 11.13
CA THR A 68 -11.53 -4.63 10.64
C THR A 68 -10.16 -4.86 11.25
N VAL A 69 -9.29 -3.85 11.30
CA VAL A 69 -7.96 -3.99 11.91
C VAL A 69 -8.06 -4.37 13.39
N VAL A 70 -8.93 -3.71 14.15
CA VAL A 70 -9.15 -4.01 15.57
C VAL A 70 -9.60 -5.44 15.78
N LEU A 71 -10.56 -5.94 14.99
CA LEU A 71 -11.10 -7.29 15.13
C LEU A 71 -10.06 -8.38 14.85
N PHE A 72 -9.16 -8.18 13.89
CA PHE A 72 -8.21 -9.20 13.45
C PHE A 72 -6.79 -9.07 14.03
N ALA A 73 -6.36 -7.86 14.41
CA ALA A 73 -4.96 -7.58 14.72
C ALA A 73 -4.68 -7.28 16.20
N LEU A 74 -5.66 -6.82 17.00
CA LEU A 74 -5.42 -6.41 18.39
C LEU A 74 -4.66 -7.44 19.24
N PRO A 75 -5.01 -8.74 19.20
CA PRO A 75 -4.33 -9.76 20.02
C PRO A 75 -2.87 -10.00 19.64
N ARG A 76 -2.41 -9.48 18.50
CA ARG A 76 -1.10 -9.76 17.88
C ARG A 76 -0.20 -8.52 17.81
N LEU A 77 -0.61 -7.39 18.39
CA LEU A 77 0.15 -6.14 18.35
C LEU A 77 1.42 -6.23 19.19
N ASN A 78 2.52 -5.74 18.64
CA ASN A 78 3.81 -5.66 19.32
C ASN A 78 4.42 -4.27 19.13
N PHE A 79 4.70 -3.58 20.24
CA PHE A 79 5.23 -2.21 20.26
C PHE A 79 6.74 -2.17 20.56
N SER A 80 7.52 -3.07 19.97
CA SER A 80 8.96 -3.21 20.25
C SER A 80 9.82 -2.01 19.77
N SER A 81 9.38 -1.24 18.76
CA SER A 81 10.17 -0.14 18.18
C SER A 81 9.47 1.21 18.26
N ARG A 82 10.02 2.14 19.06
CA ARG A 82 9.49 3.53 19.16
C ARG A 82 9.55 4.28 17.83
N LEU A 83 10.63 4.12 17.08
CA LEU A 83 10.76 4.74 15.75
C LEU A 83 9.78 4.11 14.76
N GLY A 84 9.60 2.79 14.79
CA GLY A 84 8.61 2.09 13.97
C GLY A 84 7.18 2.59 14.25
N VAL A 85 6.83 2.78 15.53
CA VAL A 85 5.54 3.36 15.92
C VAL A 85 5.40 4.80 15.44
N ALA A 86 6.43 5.65 15.59
CA ALA A 86 6.38 7.03 15.12
C ALA A 86 6.19 7.14 13.59
N VAL A 87 6.90 6.32 12.82
CA VAL A 87 6.75 6.24 11.36
C VAL A 87 5.37 5.69 10.99
N ALA A 88 4.84 4.71 11.71
CA ALA A 88 3.50 4.17 11.48
C ALA A 88 2.39 5.22 11.76
N VAL A 89 2.56 6.05 12.80
CA VAL A 89 1.64 7.17 13.07
C VAL A 89 1.70 8.20 11.96
N ALA A 90 2.89 8.59 11.50
CA ALA A 90 3.05 9.50 10.37
C ALA A 90 2.40 8.93 9.09
N CYS A 91 2.59 7.62 8.83
CA CYS A 91 1.93 6.91 7.74
C CYS A 91 0.40 6.99 7.84
N GLY A 92 -0.17 6.80 9.04
CA GLY A 92 -1.61 6.95 9.26
C GLY A 92 -2.13 8.35 8.96
N VAL A 93 -1.41 9.39 9.38
CA VAL A 93 -1.77 10.81 9.11
C VAL A 93 -1.72 11.09 7.60
N ILE A 94 -0.62 10.73 6.93
CA ILE A 94 -0.46 10.92 5.48
C ILE A 94 -1.50 10.12 4.71
N GLY A 95 -1.80 8.88 5.14
CA GLY A 95 -2.81 8.03 4.53
C GLY A 95 -4.22 8.61 4.65
N GLY A 96 -4.56 9.21 5.79
CA GLY A 96 -5.82 9.93 5.97
C GLY A 96 -5.95 11.13 5.03
N ILE A 97 -4.93 11.99 4.98
CA ILE A 97 -4.89 13.17 4.07
C ILE A 97 -5.00 12.72 2.61
N THR A 98 -4.22 11.71 2.21
CA THR A 98 -4.25 11.14 0.87
C THR A 98 -5.64 10.62 0.51
N SER A 99 -6.32 9.95 1.44
CA SER A 99 -7.67 9.41 1.21
C SER A 99 -8.70 10.53 0.99
N ILE A 100 -8.63 11.63 1.77
CA ILE A 100 -9.52 12.79 1.60
C ILE A 100 -9.34 13.39 0.20
N ILE A 101 -8.09 13.63 -0.20
CA ILE A 101 -7.76 14.21 -1.51
C ILE A 101 -8.21 13.27 -2.63
N PHE A 102 -7.86 12.00 -2.54
CA PHE A 102 -8.15 11.00 -3.57
C PHE A 102 -9.65 10.80 -3.79
N TYR A 103 -10.44 10.69 -2.72
CA TYR A 103 -11.89 10.54 -2.81
C TYR A 103 -12.55 11.83 -3.33
N GLY A 104 -12.01 13.00 -2.95
CA GLY A 104 -12.40 14.28 -3.53
C GLY A 104 -12.20 14.34 -5.04
N ILE A 105 -11.04 13.92 -5.55
CA ILE A 105 -10.75 13.88 -6.99
C ILE A 105 -11.68 12.88 -7.70
N LEU A 106 -11.90 11.71 -7.12
CA LEU A 106 -12.81 10.69 -7.67
C LEU A 106 -14.26 11.16 -7.78
N LYS A 107 -14.67 12.20 -7.07
CA LYS A 107 -15.98 12.81 -7.28
C LYS A 107 -16.10 13.46 -8.67
N TYR A 108 -15.04 14.13 -9.12
CA TYR A 108 -15.06 14.97 -10.32
C TYR A 108 -14.43 14.31 -11.56
N ALA A 109 -13.54 13.34 -11.37
CA ALA A 109 -12.83 12.67 -12.45
C ALA A 109 -13.17 11.17 -12.52
N PRO A 110 -13.13 10.54 -13.70
CA PRO A 110 -13.46 9.14 -13.87
C PRO A 110 -12.43 8.24 -13.19
N ALA A 111 -12.90 7.16 -12.56
CA ALA A 111 -12.02 6.20 -11.88
C ALA A 111 -11.03 5.53 -12.82
N THR A 112 -11.40 5.37 -14.09
CA THR A 112 -10.55 4.83 -15.17
C THR A 112 -9.33 5.69 -15.47
N VAL A 113 -9.33 6.96 -15.08
CA VAL A 113 -8.18 7.87 -15.23
C VAL A 113 -7.48 8.07 -13.90
N VAL A 114 -8.25 8.40 -12.85
CA VAL A 114 -7.69 8.76 -11.53
C VAL A 114 -6.96 7.60 -10.87
N ILE A 115 -7.50 6.37 -10.95
CA ILE A 115 -6.88 5.20 -10.31
C ILE A 115 -5.54 4.88 -10.99
N PRO A 116 -5.44 4.70 -12.32
CA PRO A 116 -4.14 4.52 -12.98
C PRO A 116 -3.18 5.66 -12.74
N LEU A 117 -3.65 6.93 -12.80
CA LEU A 117 -2.78 8.08 -12.55
C LEU A 117 -2.21 8.07 -11.13
N SER A 118 -3.00 7.65 -10.14
CA SER A 118 -2.51 7.54 -8.76
C SER A 118 -1.33 6.57 -8.64
N THR A 119 -1.30 5.50 -9.44
CA THR A 119 -0.20 4.51 -9.41
C THR A 119 1.15 5.09 -9.81
N LEU A 120 1.20 6.27 -10.45
CA LEU A 120 2.46 6.97 -10.71
C LEU A 120 3.18 7.42 -9.43
N TYR A 121 2.53 7.36 -8.25
CA TYR A 121 3.25 7.50 -6.98
C TYR A 121 4.41 6.49 -6.87
N ILE A 122 4.35 5.35 -7.57
CA ILE A 122 5.44 4.37 -7.66
C ILE A 122 6.75 5.05 -8.08
N LEU A 123 6.72 6.05 -8.96
CA LEU A 123 7.91 6.82 -9.34
C LEU A 123 8.51 7.56 -8.14
N VAL A 124 7.65 8.22 -7.37
CA VAL A 124 8.03 8.94 -6.16
C VAL A 124 8.60 7.96 -5.14
N THR A 125 7.95 6.80 -4.94
CA THR A 125 8.43 5.74 -4.06
C THR A 125 9.80 5.23 -4.50
N VAL A 126 10.01 4.99 -5.80
CA VAL A 126 11.29 4.52 -6.35
C VAL A 126 12.41 5.54 -6.09
N VAL A 127 12.16 6.82 -6.33
CA VAL A 127 13.12 7.91 -6.06
C VAL A 127 13.43 7.97 -4.56
N LEU A 128 12.42 7.90 -3.70
CA LEU A 128 12.59 7.92 -2.25
C LEU A 128 13.34 6.68 -1.74
N SER A 129 13.03 5.49 -2.27
CA SER A 129 13.74 4.25 -1.95
C SER A 129 15.22 4.33 -2.32
N CYS A 130 15.56 4.87 -3.49
CA CYS A 130 16.96 5.09 -3.85
C CYS A 130 17.65 6.11 -2.93
N ALA A 131 16.99 7.22 -2.65
CA ALA A 131 17.58 8.32 -1.88
C ALA A 131 17.76 7.98 -0.39
N PHE A 132 16.78 7.31 0.23
CA PHE A 132 16.72 7.10 1.67
C PHE A 132 17.01 5.66 2.10
N LEU A 133 16.62 4.66 1.30
CA LEU A 133 16.81 3.24 1.64
C LEU A 133 18.07 2.64 1.00
N GLY A 134 18.68 3.35 0.04
CA GLY A 134 19.87 2.87 -0.67
C GLY A 134 19.59 1.69 -1.62
N GLU A 135 18.34 1.52 -2.02
CA GLU A 135 17.96 0.49 -2.98
C GLU A 135 18.55 0.80 -4.37
N THR A 136 19.12 -0.20 -5.04
CA THR A 136 19.64 -0.06 -6.40
C THR A 136 18.61 -0.55 -7.41
N ILE A 137 18.25 0.30 -8.37
CA ILE A 137 17.27 -0.03 -9.40
C ILE A 137 17.99 -0.71 -10.56
N SER A 138 17.49 -1.86 -10.98
CA SER A 138 17.95 -2.53 -12.20
C SER A 138 17.43 -1.84 -13.46
N LEU A 139 18.19 -1.90 -14.56
CA LEU A 139 17.75 -1.40 -15.88
C LEU A 139 16.38 -1.97 -16.33
N ARG A 140 16.05 -3.21 -15.93
CA ARG A 140 14.75 -3.82 -16.22
C ARG A 140 13.60 -3.15 -15.47
N GLN A 141 13.82 -2.76 -14.22
CA GLN A 141 12.82 -2.02 -13.43
C GLN A 141 12.59 -0.63 -14.02
N VAL A 142 13.66 0.07 -14.44
CA VAL A 142 13.52 1.36 -15.13
C VAL A 142 12.70 1.21 -16.41
N ALA A 143 12.97 0.19 -17.24
CA ALA A 143 12.19 -0.06 -18.45
C ALA A 143 10.71 -0.37 -18.14
N GLY A 144 10.43 -1.19 -17.11
CA GLY A 144 9.07 -1.46 -16.67
C GLY A 144 8.33 -0.22 -16.17
N ILE A 145 9.03 0.66 -15.44
CA ILE A 145 8.52 1.95 -14.99
C ILE A 145 8.15 2.84 -16.17
N LEU A 146 9.04 2.99 -17.16
CA LEU A 146 8.79 3.79 -18.35
C LEU A 146 7.60 3.27 -19.16
N LEU A 147 7.47 1.94 -19.30
CA LEU A 147 6.31 1.32 -19.92
C LEU A 147 5.02 1.58 -19.13
N GLY A 148 5.08 1.54 -17.80
CA GLY A 148 3.94 1.89 -16.94
C GLY A 148 3.48 3.34 -17.13
N ILE A 149 4.43 4.28 -17.20
CA ILE A 149 4.13 5.69 -17.50
C ILE A 149 3.46 5.81 -18.87
N ALA A 150 4.00 5.16 -19.89
CA ALA A 150 3.43 5.19 -21.24
C ALA A 150 2.00 4.62 -21.27
N ALA A 151 1.74 3.52 -20.55
CA ALA A 151 0.40 2.95 -20.44
C ALA A 151 -0.59 3.91 -19.75
N VAL A 152 -0.20 4.55 -18.65
CA VAL A 152 -1.05 5.54 -17.95
C VAL A 152 -1.31 6.75 -18.84
N PHE A 153 -0.31 7.22 -19.59
CA PHE A 153 -0.46 8.31 -20.54
C PHE A 153 -1.52 7.98 -21.60
N LEU A 154 -1.42 6.80 -22.23
CA LEU A 154 -2.40 6.33 -23.21
C LEU A 154 -3.81 6.15 -22.65
N LEU A 155 -3.95 5.79 -21.37
CA LEU A 155 -5.26 5.67 -20.70
C LEU A 155 -5.90 7.02 -20.35
N THR A 156 -5.09 8.08 -20.27
CA THR A 156 -5.51 9.40 -19.80
C THR A 156 -5.78 10.39 -20.94
N THR A 157 -5.27 10.12 -22.15
CA THR A 157 -5.56 10.88 -23.39
C THR A 157 -6.87 10.44 -24.03
#